data_AF-A0A7W4VU68-F1
#
_entry.id   AF-A0A7W4VU68-F1
#
_cell.length_a   1.000
_cell.length_b   1.000
_cell.length_c   1.000
_cell.angle_alpha   90.00
_cell.angle_beta   90.00
_cell.angle_gamma   90.00
#
_symmetry.space_group_name_H-M   'P 1'
#
loop_
_entity.id
_entity.type
_entity.pdbx_description
1 polymer ?
#
loop_
_entity_poly.entity_id
_entity_poly.type
_entity_poly.pdbx_seq_one_letter_code
_entity_poly.pdbx_strand_id
1 'polypeptide(L)'
;MSQTTDLAERYGAPSPRRRQALIGVCVVVVAAFAGWLGWAIWDQSTPEARSDLVGYRVVNEHHAVATIEVRLSDDDVEASCTLRAFAEDHNVVGELVFTPQHGRNEQDVRTERRATSVELLGCTTAEQRRPR
;
A
#
# COMPACT_ATOMS: atom_id res chain seq x y z
N MET A 1 50.46 -33.18 16.23
CA MET A 1 49.45 -32.82 15.21
C MET A 1 48.91 -34.08 14.51
N SER A 2 48.14 -34.94 15.20
CA SER A 2 47.71 -36.24 14.62
C SER A 2 46.22 -36.61 14.83
N GLN A 3 45.41 -35.73 15.42
CA GLN A 3 44.02 -36.07 15.77
C GLN A 3 43.03 -35.95 14.60
N THR A 4 43.28 -35.07 13.63
CA THR A 4 42.31 -34.80 12.55
C THR A 4 42.19 -35.95 11.56
N THR A 5 43.29 -36.68 11.31
CA THR A 5 43.32 -37.80 10.37
C THR A 5 42.57 -39.02 10.92
N ASP A 6 42.78 -39.38 12.19
CA ASP A 6 42.14 -40.53 12.85
C ASP A 6 40.60 -40.41 12.89
N LEU A 7 40.09 -39.20 13.19
CA LEU A 7 38.66 -38.92 13.21
C LEU A 7 38.03 -38.97 11.80
N ALA A 8 38.71 -38.43 10.79
CA ALA A 8 38.21 -38.41 9.41
C ALA A 8 38.12 -39.83 8.80
N GLU A 9 39.03 -40.72 9.19
CA GLU A 9 39.09 -42.11 8.74
C GLU A 9 37.97 -42.96 9.38
N ARG A 10 37.66 -42.72 10.67
CA ARG A 10 36.61 -43.43 11.41
C ARG A 10 35.19 -42.92 11.12
N TYR A 11 35.00 -41.63 10.88
CA TYR A 11 33.68 -41.01 10.69
C TYR A 11 33.38 -40.58 9.25
N GLY A 12 34.36 -40.67 8.35
CA GLY A 12 34.24 -40.23 6.95
C GLY A 12 34.46 -38.72 6.81
N ALA A 13 35.32 -38.32 5.87
CA ALA A 13 35.55 -36.91 5.57
C ALA A 13 34.35 -36.30 4.80
N PRO A 14 33.87 -35.10 5.17
CA PRO A 14 32.83 -34.42 4.43
C PRO A 14 33.30 -34.13 3.00
N SER A 15 32.53 -34.55 2.00
CA SER A 15 32.95 -34.39 0.60
C SER A 15 32.93 -32.92 0.18
N PRO A 16 34.07 -32.34 -0.24
CA PRO A 16 34.16 -30.92 -0.56
C PRO A 16 33.27 -30.54 -1.75
N ARG A 17 33.07 -31.48 -2.70
CA ARG A 17 32.15 -31.31 -3.83
C ARG A 17 30.69 -31.18 -3.39
N ARG A 18 30.24 -31.97 -2.41
CA ARG A 18 28.87 -31.86 -1.88
C ARG A 18 28.67 -30.54 -1.16
N ARG A 19 29.67 -30.09 -0.39
CA ARG A 19 29.64 -28.78 0.27
C ARG A 19 29.57 -27.63 -0.75
N GLN A 20 30.39 -27.68 -1.80
CA GLN A 20 30.37 -26.68 -2.88
C GLN A 20 29.04 -26.68 -3.63
N ALA A 21 28.48 -27.85 -3.92
CA ALA A 21 27.16 -27.98 -4.56
C ALA A 21 26.05 -27.39 -3.67
N LEU A 22 26.07 -27.69 -2.36
CA LEU A 22 25.14 -27.11 -1.38
C LEU A 22 25.23 -25.59 -1.34
N ILE A 23 26.46 -25.04 -1.28
CA ILE A 23 26.67 -23.59 -1.30
C ILE A 23 26.13 -22.99 -2.61
N GLY A 24 26.40 -23.63 -3.75
CA GLY A 24 25.88 -23.19 -5.05
C GLY A 24 24.34 -23.15 -5.08
N VAL A 25 23.70 -24.21 -4.59
CA VAL A 25 22.23 -24.26 -4.48
C VAL A 25 21.72 -23.15 -3.56
N CYS A 26 22.33 -22.95 -2.38
CA CYS A 26 21.94 -21.88 -1.46
C CYS A 26 22.07 -20.50 -2.11
N VAL A 27 23.15 -20.24 -2.86
CA VAL A 27 23.36 -18.96 -3.56
C VAL A 27 22.27 -18.74 -4.61
N VAL A 28 21.94 -19.76 -5.41
CA VAL A 28 20.87 -19.68 -6.42
C VAL A 28 19.52 -19.39 -5.76
N VAL A 29 19.19 -20.07 -4.67
CA VAL A 29 17.95 -19.85 -3.93
C VAL A 29 17.89 -18.43 -3.38
N VAL A 30 18.97 -17.96 -2.75
CA VAL A 30 19.03 -16.59 -2.21
C VAL A 30 18.90 -15.55 -3.33
N ALA A 31 19.56 -15.74 -4.47
CA ALA A 31 19.45 -14.83 -5.60
C ALA A 31 18.03 -14.80 -6.18
N ALA A 32 17.37 -15.96 -6.30
CA ALA A 32 15.98 -16.05 -6.76
C ALA A 32 15.03 -15.32 -5.79
N PHE A 33 15.18 -15.54 -4.47
CA PHE A 33 14.38 -14.84 -3.46
C PHE A 33 14.64 -13.34 -3.45
N ALA A 34 15.88 -12.90 -3.59
CA ALA A 34 16.22 -11.48 -3.65
C ALA A 34 15.61 -10.80 -4.88
N GLY A 35 15.67 -11.45 -6.05
CA GLY A 35 15.04 -10.96 -7.28
C GLY A 35 13.52 -10.86 -7.14
N TRP A 36 12.89 -11.91 -6.62
CA TRP A 36 11.45 -11.91 -6.37
C TRP A 36 11.03 -10.83 -5.36
N LEU A 37 11.75 -10.68 -4.25
CA LEU A 37 11.46 -9.67 -3.24
C LEU A 37 11.62 -8.25 -3.81
N GLY A 38 12.66 -8.01 -4.62
CA GLY A 38 12.86 -6.72 -5.29
C GLY A 38 11.70 -6.37 -6.22
N TRP A 39 11.23 -7.35 -7.01
CA TRP A 39 10.06 -7.18 -7.87
C TRP A 39 8.78 -6.91 -7.05
N ALA A 40 8.54 -7.68 -6.00
CA ALA A 40 7.36 -7.51 -5.14
C ALA A 40 7.35 -6.14 -4.44
N ILE A 41 8.50 -5.65 -3.98
CA ILE A 41 8.62 -4.31 -3.39
C ILE A 41 8.28 -3.23 -4.42
N TRP A 42 8.80 -3.35 -5.65
CA TRP A 42 8.55 -2.39 -6.72
C TRP A 42 7.07 -2.31 -7.06
N ASP A 43 6.47 -3.46 -7.35
CA ASP A 43 5.05 -3.58 -7.70
C ASP A 43 4.13 -3.01 -6.61
N GLN A 44 4.45 -3.25 -5.33
CA GLN A 44 3.64 -2.75 -4.23
C GLN A 44 3.84 -1.27 -3.90
N SER A 45 4.93 -0.64 -4.38
CA SER A 45 5.29 0.75 -4.04
C SER A 45 4.65 1.79 -4.97
N THR A 46 4.13 1.37 -6.11
CA THR A 46 3.53 2.24 -7.15
C THR A 46 2.02 1.99 -7.31
N PRO A 47 1.18 2.36 -6.33
CA PRO A 47 -0.27 2.28 -6.49
C PRO A 47 -0.74 3.22 -7.61
N GLU A 48 -1.76 2.84 -8.38
CA GLU A 48 -2.23 3.63 -9.53
C GLU A 48 -2.97 4.91 -9.11
N ALA A 49 -3.47 4.94 -7.88
CA ALA A 49 -4.13 6.12 -7.29
C ALA A 49 -3.70 6.24 -5.83
N ARG A 50 -3.18 7.41 -5.45
CA ARG A 50 -2.89 7.80 -4.08
C ARG A 50 -3.67 9.05 -3.75
N SER A 51 -4.37 9.07 -2.63
CA SER A 51 -5.12 10.25 -2.22
C SER A 51 -4.81 10.63 -0.78
N ASP A 52 -4.84 11.93 -0.52
CA ASP A 52 -4.57 12.48 0.80
C ASP A 52 -5.53 13.64 1.08
N LEU A 53 -6.05 13.70 2.31
CA LEU A 53 -6.95 14.76 2.73
C LEU A 53 -6.12 15.96 3.17
N VAL A 54 -6.14 17.02 2.37
CA VAL A 54 -5.42 18.27 2.69
C VAL A 54 -6.08 18.99 3.86
N GLY A 55 -7.42 18.97 3.91
CA GLY A 55 -8.18 19.55 5.00
C GLY A 55 -9.68 19.62 4.71
N TYR A 56 -10.44 20.05 5.70
CA TYR A 56 -11.89 20.22 5.58
C TYR A 56 -12.38 21.46 6.34
N ARG A 57 -13.55 21.95 5.96
CA ARG A 57 -14.25 23.05 6.59
C ARG A 57 -15.75 22.79 6.63
N VAL A 58 -16.35 22.94 7.81
CA VAL A 58 -17.80 22.84 7.97
C VAL A 58 -18.38 24.21 7.62
N VAL A 59 -19.17 24.29 6.55
CA VAL A 59 -19.71 25.55 6.04
C VAL A 59 -21.00 25.90 6.75
N ASN A 60 -21.91 24.93 6.89
CA ASN A 60 -23.20 25.10 7.55
C ASN A 60 -23.73 23.75 8.08
N GLU A 61 -25.00 23.74 8.52
CA GLU A 61 -25.69 22.57 9.08
C GLU A 61 -25.78 21.38 8.10
N HIS A 62 -25.74 21.63 6.80
CA HIS A 62 -25.98 20.63 5.76
C HIS A 62 -24.85 20.51 4.72
N HIS A 63 -23.73 21.19 4.93
CA HIS A 63 -22.62 21.25 3.97
C HIS A 63 -21.26 21.30 4.67
N ALA A 64 -20.37 20.42 4.24
CA ALA A 64 -18.96 20.42 4.62
C ALA A 64 -18.09 20.30 3.36
N VAL A 65 -17.13 21.20 3.21
CA VAL A 65 -16.21 21.20 2.07
C VAL A 65 -14.91 20.53 2.46
N ALA A 66 -14.45 19.59 1.65
CA ALA A 66 -13.17 18.91 1.81
C ALA A 66 -12.25 19.21 0.63
N THR A 67 -10.97 19.37 0.91
CA THR A 67 -9.90 19.49 -0.08
C THR A 67 -9.04 18.25 -0.04
N ILE A 68 -8.87 17.61 -1.20
CA ILE A 68 -8.18 16.35 -1.37
C ILE A 68 -7.09 16.54 -2.43
N GLU A 69 -5.90 16.00 -2.17
CA GLU A 69 -4.84 15.90 -3.17
C GLU A 69 -4.84 14.47 -3.70
N VAL A 70 -5.00 14.30 -5.01
CA VAL A 70 -5.04 12.99 -5.67
C VAL A 70 -3.90 12.89 -6.66
N ARG A 71 -3.11 11.84 -6.55
CA ARG A 71 -2.05 11.49 -7.51
C ARG A 71 -2.47 10.22 -8.22
N LEU A 72 -2.79 10.36 -9.50
CA LEU A 72 -3.02 9.25 -10.42
C LEU A 72 -1.73 8.94 -11.15
N SER A 73 -1.46 7.66 -11.42
CA SER A 73 -0.28 7.23 -12.19
C SER A 73 -0.35 7.63 -13.66
N ASP A 74 -1.56 7.75 -14.21
CA ASP A 74 -1.82 8.22 -15.57
C ASP A 74 -3.14 9.02 -15.59
N ASP A 75 -3.35 9.84 -16.61
CA ASP A 75 -4.55 10.67 -16.76
C ASP A 75 -5.79 9.84 -17.17
N ASP A 76 -5.58 8.66 -17.77
CA ASP A 76 -6.65 7.75 -18.20
C ASP A 76 -7.17 6.83 -17.07
N VAL A 77 -6.66 6.95 -15.85
CA VAL A 77 -7.08 6.10 -14.72
C VAL A 77 -8.44 6.57 -14.18
N GLU A 78 -9.48 5.76 -14.40
CA GLU A 78 -10.79 5.96 -13.78
C GLU A 78 -10.76 5.57 -12.29
N ALA A 79 -10.47 6.56 -11.44
CA ALA A 79 -10.56 6.43 -9.99
C ALA A 79 -11.91 6.90 -9.45
N SER A 80 -12.31 6.36 -8.31
CA SER A 80 -13.49 6.76 -7.56
C SER A 80 -13.10 6.96 -6.10
N CYS A 81 -13.29 8.18 -5.58
CA CYS A 81 -12.94 8.53 -4.21
C CYS A 81 -14.19 8.67 -3.35
N THR A 82 -14.13 8.17 -2.12
CA THR A 82 -15.24 8.27 -1.17
C THR A 82 -14.87 9.15 0.01
N LEU A 83 -15.66 10.20 0.21
CA LEU A 83 -15.62 11.07 1.38
C LEU A 83 -16.79 10.77 2.30
N ARG A 84 -16.54 10.84 3.60
CA ARG A 84 -17.56 10.63 4.62
C ARG A 84 -17.49 11.73 5.67
N ALA A 85 -18.62 12.34 5.95
CA ALA A 85 -18.77 13.36 6.98
C ALA A 85 -19.36 12.74 8.24
N PHE A 86 -18.84 13.14 9.40
CA PHE A 86 -19.26 12.65 10.70
C PHE A 86 -19.67 13.81 11.60
N ALA A 87 -20.67 13.58 12.44
CA ALA A 87 -21.05 14.52 13.48
C ALA A 87 -20.31 14.24 14.81
N GLU A 88 -20.59 15.05 15.83
CA GLU A 88 -19.93 14.99 17.14
C GLU A 88 -20.10 13.63 17.85
N ASP A 89 -21.19 12.93 17.57
CA ASP A 89 -21.47 11.58 18.05
C ASP A 89 -20.80 10.48 17.20
N HIS A 90 -19.92 10.85 16.26
CA HIS A 90 -19.23 9.97 15.32
C HIS A 90 -20.16 9.15 14.39
N ASN A 91 -21.43 9.51 14.32
CA ASN A 91 -22.34 8.94 13.34
C ASN A 91 -22.12 9.60 11.98
N VAL A 92 -22.28 8.80 10.93
CA VAL A 92 -22.18 9.26 9.54
C VAL A 92 -23.36 10.17 9.23
N VAL A 93 -23.08 11.35 8.71
CA VAL A 93 -24.12 12.35 8.37
C VAL A 93 -24.08 12.76 6.91
N GLY A 94 -23.08 12.33 6.15
CA GLY A 94 -22.98 12.56 4.72
C GLY A 94 -21.94 11.64 4.09
N GLU A 95 -22.19 11.27 2.85
CA GLU A 95 -21.26 10.50 2.03
C GLU A 95 -21.27 11.05 0.61
N LEU A 96 -20.10 11.20 0.03
CA LEU A 96 -19.93 11.65 -1.35
C LEU A 96 -18.94 10.73 -2.05
N VAL A 97 -19.36 10.20 -3.19
CA VAL A 97 -18.50 9.47 -4.13
C VAL A 97 -18.30 10.35 -5.36
N PHE A 98 -17.05 10.58 -5.75
CA PHE A 98 -16.71 11.42 -6.89
C PHE A 98 -15.52 10.87 -7.68
N THR A 99 -15.46 11.21 -8.97
CA THR A 99 -14.30 10.95 -9.82
C THR A 99 -13.29 12.09 -9.63
N PRO A 100 -12.08 11.81 -9.12
CA PRO A 100 -11.07 12.83 -8.91
C PRO A 100 -10.39 13.21 -10.23
N GLN A 101 -9.80 14.40 -10.26
CA GLN A 101 -8.80 14.80 -11.25
C GLN A 101 -7.40 14.69 -10.62
N HIS A 102 -6.35 14.58 -11.43
CA HIS A 102 -4.98 14.66 -10.93
C HIS A 102 -4.73 16.03 -10.27
N GLY A 103 -4.16 16.01 -9.07
CA GLY A 103 -3.88 17.18 -8.25
C GLY A 103 -4.98 17.50 -7.23
N ARG A 104 -5.25 18.79 -7.04
CA ARG A 104 -6.13 19.29 -5.99
C ARG A 104 -7.61 19.25 -6.40
N ASN A 105 -8.42 18.60 -5.58
CA ASN A 105 -9.87 18.46 -5.73
C ASN A 105 -10.57 19.08 -4.53
N GLU A 106 -11.56 19.94 -4.78
CA GLU A 106 -12.42 20.51 -3.73
C GLU A 106 -13.83 19.98 -3.91
N GLN A 107 -14.39 19.40 -2.86
CA GLN A 107 -15.66 18.68 -2.92
C GLN A 107 -16.59 19.12 -1.80
N ASP A 108 -17.86 19.38 -2.13
CA ASP A 108 -18.91 19.72 -1.18
C ASP A 108 -19.70 18.48 -0.79
N VAL A 109 -19.53 18.04 0.46
CA VAL A 109 -20.23 16.89 1.03
C VAL A 109 -21.52 17.40 1.65
N ARG A 110 -22.65 17.02 1.04
CA ARG A 110 -23.97 17.30 1.59
C ARG A 110 -24.23 16.43 2.82
N THR A 111 -24.67 17.06 3.91
CA THR A 111 -24.93 16.39 5.19
C THR A 111 -26.39 16.53 5.63
N GLU A 112 -26.90 15.50 6.30
CA GLU A 112 -28.26 15.52 6.88
C GLU A 112 -28.36 16.43 8.11
N ARG A 113 -27.25 16.62 8.81
CA ARG A 113 -27.08 17.50 9.99
C ARG A 113 -25.62 17.93 10.10
N ARG A 114 -25.31 18.82 11.05
CA ARG A 114 -23.97 19.40 11.15
C ARG A 114 -22.89 18.35 11.36
N ALA A 115 -21.93 18.34 10.43
CA ALA A 115 -20.69 17.60 10.58
C ALA A 115 -19.71 18.34 11.50
N THR A 116 -18.80 17.59 12.12
CA THR A 116 -17.65 18.09 12.87
C THR A 116 -16.32 17.62 12.27
N SER A 117 -16.33 16.51 11.54
CA SER A 117 -15.19 16.03 10.75
C SER A 117 -15.61 15.51 9.38
N VAL A 118 -14.65 15.51 8.45
CA VAL A 118 -14.76 14.83 7.16
C VAL A 118 -13.51 13.96 7.00
N GLU A 119 -13.72 12.71 6.59
CA GLU A 119 -12.65 11.76 6.35
C GLU A 119 -12.70 11.27 4.91
N LEU A 120 -11.51 11.05 4.34
CA LEU A 120 -11.33 10.38 3.07
C LEU A 120 -11.17 8.88 3.34
N LEU A 121 -12.13 8.07 2.89
CA LEU A 121 -12.02 6.61 2.99
C LEU A 121 -10.99 6.05 2.01
N GLY A 122 -10.66 6.84 0.98
CA GLY A 122 -9.64 6.59 -0.03
C GLY A 122 -10.24 6.51 -1.44
N CYS A 123 -9.38 6.28 -2.41
CA CYS A 123 -9.76 6.14 -3.82
C CYS A 123 -9.54 4.71 -4.29
N THR A 124 -10.46 4.21 -5.11
CA THR A 124 -10.40 2.89 -5.73
C THR A 124 -10.42 3.01 -7.25
N THR A 125 -9.81 2.06 -7.93
CA THR A 125 -9.89 1.90 -9.39
C THR A 125 -10.55 0.55 -9.70
N ALA A 126 -10.88 0.27 -10.97
CA ALA A 126 -11.41 -1.03 -11.36
C ALA A 126 -10.48 -2.20 -10.95
N GLU A 127 -9.17 -1.98 -11.06
CA GLU A 127 -8.12 -2.94 -10.70
C GLU A 127 -7.84 -2.91 -9.17
N GLN A 128 -7.89 -1.73 -8.54
CA GLN A 128 -7.64 -1.54 -7.10
C GLN A 128 -8.93 -1.38 -6.29
N ARG A 129 -9.48 -2.51 -5.84
CA ARG A 129 -10.68 -2.54 -4.98
C ARG A 129 -10.45 -2.10 -3.53
N ARG A 130 -9.20 -1.99 -3.07
CA ARG A 130 -8.88 -1.55 -1.69
C ARG A 130 -8.37 -0.11 -1.71
N PRO A 131 -9.02 0.82 -1.00
CA PRO A 131 -8.52 2.19 -0.87
C PRO A 131 -7.17 2.22 -0.14
N ARG A 132 -6.28 3.10 -0.58
CA ARG A 132 -4.89 3.25 -0.10
C ARG A 132 -4.55 4.71 0.13
#